data_AF-A0A2W2DMK9-F1
#
_entry.id   AF-A0A2W2DMK9-F1
#
_cell.length_a   1.000
_cell.length_b   1.000
_cell.length_c   1.000
_cell.angle_alpha   90.00
_cell.angle_beta   90.00
_cell.angle_gamma   90.00
#
_symmetry.space_group_name_H-M   'P 1'
#
loop_
_entity.id
_entity.type
_entity.pdbx_description
1 polymer ?
#
loop_
_entity_poly.entity_id
_entity_poly.type
_entity_poly.pdbx_seq_one_letter_code
_entity_poly.pdbx_strand_id
1 'polypeptide(L)'
;ALFLTLGGDTNHPTELIQALKDILTTGLMKSDALLKDFELAKKEMYGRSITRMNSLEAIANSFEGENYGNTTIFDEAMLYQDISLDEVINTFDTFMKNVVISTFKMDSEQAKK
;
A
#
# COMPACT_ATOMS: atom_id res chain seq x y z
N ALA A 1 6.69 13.11 -3.63
CA ALA A 1 5.85 13.17 -2.40
C ALA A 1 5.10 11.85 -2.30
N LEU A 2 5.06 11.23 -1.11
CA LEU A 2 4.29 10.01 -0.90
C LEU A 2 2.81 10.35 -0.87
N PHE A 3 1.97 9.52 -1.49
CA PHE A 3 0.52 9.61 -1.41
C PHE A 3 -0.06 8.20 -1.25
N LEU A 4 -1.20 8.10 -0.59
CA LEU A 4 -1.91 6.85 -0.36
C LEU A 4 -3.38 7.05 -0.73
N THR A 5 -3.91 6.13 -1.52
CA THR A 5 -5.34 6.06 -1.85
C THR A 5 -5.89 4.76 -1.29
N LEU A 6 -6.95 4.87 -0.48
CA LEU A 6 -7.68 3.74 0.08
C LEU A 6 -9.16 3.91 -0.28
N GLY A 7 -9.82 2.81 -0.64
CA GLY A 7 -11.23 2.82 -1.01
C GLY A 7 -11.74 1.42 -1.33
N GLY A 8 -13.06 1.32 -1.50
CA GLY A 8 -13.75 0.10 -1.86
C GLY A 8 -15.25 0.31 -1.91
N ASP A 9 -15.96 -0.65 -2.51
CA ASP A 9 -17.41 -0.63 -2.59
C ASP A 9 -18.03 -1.03 -1.25
N THR A 10 -18.98 -0.24 -0.78
CA THR A 10 -19.69 -0.50 0.48
C THR A 10 -21.06 0.17 0.47
N ASN A 11 -22.03 -0.46 1.16
CA ASN A 11 -23.33 0.16 1.44
C ASN A 11 -23.24 1.17 2.60
N HIS A 12 -22.12 1.23 3.30
CA HIS A 12 -21.88 2.05 4.48
C HIS A 12 -20.65 2.97 4.29
N PRO A 13 -20.68 3.92 3.33
CA PRO A 13 -19.49 4.71 2.97
C PRO A 13 -18.99 5.58 4.11
N THR A 14 -19.88 6.14 4.93
CA THR A 14 -19.50 6.96 6.10
C THR A 14 -18.77 6.12 7.15
N GLU A 15 -19.25 4.90 7.41
CA GLU A 15 -18.62 3.99 8.38
C GLU A 15 -17.25 3.54 7.90
N LEU A 16 -17.10 3.20 6.61
CA LEU A 16 -15.81 2.84 6.03
C LEU A 16 -14.81 4.00 6.12
N ILE A 17 -15.23 5.22 5.76
CA ILE A 17 -14.38 6.42 5.86
C ILE A 17 -13.91 6.64 7.30
N GLN A 18 -14.82 6.50 8.28
CA GLN A 18 -14.47 6.69 9.68
C GLN A 18 -13.51 5.60 10.16
N ALA A 19 -13.79 4.33 9.86
CA ALA A 19 -12.93 3.21 10.23
C ALA A 19 -11.51 3.35 9.63
N LEU A 20 -11.38 3.77 8.37
CA LEU A 20 -10.08 4.01 7.75
C LEU A 20 -9.33 5.15 8.45
N LYS A 21 -10.00 6.26 8.77
CA LYS A 21 -9.39 7.36 9.52
C LYS A 21 -8.92 6.92 10.90
N ASP A 22 -9.74 6.15 11.61
CA ASP A 22 -9.42 5.67 12.95
C ASP A 22 -8.20 4.73 12.91
N ILE A 23 -8.13 3.81 11.95
CA ILE A 23 -6.97 2.92 11.75
C ILE A 23 -5.70 3.73 11.42
N LEU A 24 -5.79 4.66 10.47
CA LEU A 24 -4.64 5.48 10.08
C LEU A 24 -4.12 6.35 11.23
N THR A 25 -5.02 6.91 12.06
CA THR A 25 -4.65 7.78 13.18
C THR A 25 -4.20 7.01 14.42
N THR A 26 -4.64 5.77 14.61
CA THR A 26 -4.13 4.87 15.66
C THR A 26 -2.65 4.55 15.45
N GLY A 27 -2.24 4.46 14.19
CA GLY A 27 -0.87 4.18 13.79
C GLY A 27 -0.45 2.72 13.95
N LEU A 28 0.82 2.45 13.65
CA LEU A 28 1.38 1.11 13.70
C LEU A 28 2.24 0.95 14.95
N MET A 29 1.84 0.05 15.85
CA MET A 29 2.66 -0.35 17.00
C MET A 29 3.17 -1.78 16.82
N LYS A 30 4.48 -1.96 17.08
CA LYS A 30 5.13 -3.27 17.00
C LYS A 30 4.48 -4.25 17.96
N SER A 31 4.02 -5.37 17.42
CA SER A 31 3.40 -6.47 18.15
C SER A 31 3.66 -7.79 17.42
N ASP A 32 3.53 -8.92 18.11
CA ASP A 32 3.69 -10.23 17.48
C ASP A 32 2.66 -10.48 16.38
N ALA A 33 1.44 -9.94 16.54
CA ALA A 33 0.40 -10.00 15.51
C ALA A 33 0.80 -9.20 14.26
N LEU A 34 1.25 -7.96 14.43
CA LEU A 34 1.69 -7.13 13.32
C LEU A 34 2.92 -7.73 12.61
N LEU A 35 3.85 -8.34 13.35
CA LEU A 35 5.00 -9.03 12.78
C LEU A 35 4.56 -10.21 11.90
N LYS A 36 3.60 -11.02 12.38
CA LYS A 36 3.05 -12.13 11.59
C LYS A 36 2.38 -11.65 10.30
N ASP A 37 1.56 -10.60 10.38
CA ASP A 37 0.86 -10.04 9.23
C ASP A 37 1.85 -9.42 8.23
N PHE A 38 2.88 -8.75 8.73
CA PHE A 38 3.98 -8.22 7.92
C PHE A 38 4.71 -9.32 7.15
N GLU A 39 5.11 -10.41 7.81
CA GLU A 39 5.81 -11.51 7.13
C GLU A 39 4.94 -12.17 6.06
N LEU A 40 3.63 -12.27 6.29
CA LEU A 40 2.68 -12.76 5.28
C LEU A 40 2.62 -11.81 4.08
N ALA A 41 2.40 -10.52 4.31
CA ALA A 41 2.33 -9.51 3.26
C ALA A 41 3.64 -9.43 2.45
N LYS A 42 4.80 -9.47 3.13
CA LYS A 42 6.14 -9.51 2.54
C LYS A 42 6.29 -10.71 1.61
N LYS A 43 5.91 -11.91 2.07
CA LYS A 43 5.94 -13.14 1.26
C LYS A 43 5.04 -13.05 0.03
N GLU A 44 3.83 -12.51 0.18
CA GLU A 44 2.93 -12.33 -0.95
C GLU A 44 3.46 -11.33 -1.99
N MET A 45 4.00 -10.19 -1.56
CA MET A 45 4.62 -9.19 -2.45
C MET A 45 5.82 -9.77 -3.22
N TYR A 46 6.67 -10.52 -2.53
CA TYR A 46 7.78 -11.21 -3.16
C TYR A 46 7.30 -12.21 -4.23
N GLY A 47 6.33 -13.06 -3.90
CA GLY A 47 5.75 -14.02 -4.85
C GLY A 47 5.12 -13.37 -6.08
N ARG A 48 4.40 -12.25 -5.90
CA ARG A 48 3.85 -11.44 -7.01
C ARG A 48 4.95 -10.88 -7.90
N SER A 49 6.07 -10.45 -7.32
CA SER A 49 7.22 -9.94 -8.08
C SER A 49 7.90 -11.03 -8.91
N ILE A 50 8.09 -12.24 -8.35
CA ILE A 50 8.60 -13.40 -9.10
C ILE A 50 7.67 -13.77 -10.26
N THR A 51 6.35 -13.70 -10.06
CA THR A 51 5.40 -14.03 -11.12
C THR A 51 5.47 -13.01 -12.27
N ARG A 52 5.63 -11.72 -11.96
CA ARG A 52 5.81 -10.66 -12.97
C ARG A 52 7.07 -10.85 -13.82
N MET A 53 8.12 -11.49 -13.30
CA MET A 53 9.33 -11.80 -14.07
C MET A 53 9.09 -12.79 -15.21
N ASN A 54 7.94 -13.48 -15.24
CA ASN A 54 7.58 -14.37 -16.34
C ASN A 54 6.76 -13.68 -17.45
N SER A 55 6.49 -12.37 -17.35
CA SER A 55 5.77 -11.60 -18.37
C SER A 55 6.74 -10.65 -19.09
N LEU A 56 6.81 -10.80 -20.41
CA LEU A 56 7.62 -9.91 -21.26
C LEU A 56 7.12 -8.47 -21.17
N GLU A 57 5.80 -8.28 -21.06
CA GLU A 57 5.16 -6.99 -20.90
C GLU A 57 5.58 -6.33 -19.58
N ALA A 58 5.56 -7.07 -18.46
CA ALA A 58 5.98 -6.56 -17.17
C ALA A 58 7.48 -6.20 -17.15
N ILE A 59 8.32 -7.01 -17.81
CA ILE A 59 9.74 -6.72 -18.00
C ILE A 59 9.91 -5.43 -18.80
N ALA A 60 9.26 -5.30 -19.95
CA ALA A 60 9.36 -4.14 -20.83
C ALA A 60 8.92 -2.85 -20.12
N ASN A 61 7.78 -2.88 -19.41
CA ASN A 61 7.28 -1.74 -18.64
C ASN A 61 8.24 -1.30 -17.53
N SER A 62 9.05 -2.20 -16.99
CA SER A 62 10.05 -1.85 -15.97
C SER A 62 11.26 -1.08 -16.52
N PHE A 63 11.50 -1.15 -17.83
CA PHE A 63 12.61 -0.45 -18.50
C PHE A 63 12.22 0.95 -19.02
N GLU A 64 10.97 1.39 -18.90
CA GLU A 64 10.53 2.73 -19.31
C GLU A 64 11.06 3.86 -18.38
N GLY A 65 11.96 3.52 -17.46
CA GLY A 65 12.33 4.28 -16.27
C GLY A 65 13.50 5.24 -16.37
N GLU A 66 13.73 5.95 -17.49
CA GLU A 66 14.65 7.12 -17.46
C GLU A 66 14.20 8.15 -16.39
N ASN A 67 12.89 8.20 -16.10
CA ASN A 67 12.31 9.05 -15.06
C ASN A 67 12.25 8.42 -13.65
N TYR A 68 12.52 7.12 -13.51
CA TYR A 68 12.33 6.35 -12.26
C TYR A 68 13.57 5.53 -11.86
N GLY A 69 14.76 5.99 -12.25
CA GLY A 69 16.03 5.56 -11.65
C GLY A 69 16.51 4.17 -12.05
N ASN A 70 16.17 3.67 -13.25
CA ASN A 70 16.63 2.37 -13.78
C ASN A 70 16.35 1.15 -12.87
N THR A 71 15.38 1.25 -11.96
CA THR A 71 14.99 0.12 -11.09
C THR A 71 14.11 -0.83 -11.88
N THR A 72 14.44 -2.13 -11.85
CA THR A 72 13.71 -3.18 -12.56
C THR A 72 12.83 -4.00 -11.61
N ILE A 73 11.98 -4.86 -12.17
CA ILE A 73 11.24 -5.84 -11.37
C ILE A 73 12.13 -6.80 -10.57
N PHE A 74 13.40 -6.98 -10.96
CA PHE A 74 14.37 -7.81 -10.24
C PHE A 74 14.83 -7.13 -8.95
N ASP A 75 15.07 -5.83 -9.02
CA ASP A 75 15.43 -5.01 -7.85
C ASP A 75 14.25 -4.92 -6.87
N GLU A 76 13.02 -4.81 -7.38
CA GLU A 76 11.80 -4.79 -6.55
C GLU A 76 11.66 -6.09 -5.73
N ALA A 77 11.97 -7.25 -6.31
CA ALA A 77 11.92 -8.52 -5.59
C ALA A 77 12.97 -8.59 -4.46
N MET A 78 14.19 -8.07 -4.69
CA MET A 78 15.21 -7.97 -3.65
C MET A 78 14.77 -7.04 -2.52
N LEU A 79 14.17 -5.89 -2.86
CA LEU A 79 13.62 -4.95 -1.88
C LEU A 79 12.59 -5.62 -0.96
N TYR A 80 11.67 -6.41 -1.51
CA TYR A 80 10.71 -7.15 -0.67
C TYR A 80 11.34 -8.23 0.19
N GLN A 81 12.55 -8.74 -0.11
CA GLN A 81 13.26 -9.64 0.79
C GLN A 81 13.93 -8.91 1.94
N ASP A 82 14.43 -7.71 1.70
CA ASP A 82 15.25 -6.97 2.66
C ASP A 82 14.44 -6.06 3.58
N ILE A 83 13.25 -5.62 3.15
CA ILE A 83 12.39 -4.74 3.95
C ILE A 83 12.10 -5.32 5.34
N SER A 84 12.21 -4.47 6.36
CA SER A 84 11.92 -4.81 7.76
C SER A 84 10.64 -4.14 8.26
N LEU A 85 10.00 -4.73 9.28
CA LEU A 85 8.84 -4.12 9.93
C LEU A 85 9.17 -2.75 10.53
N ASP A 86 10.37 -2.58 11.08
CA ASP A 86 10.79 -1.32 11.68
C ASP A 86 10.88 -0.19 10.63
N GLU A 87 11.38 -0.48 9.42
CA GLU A 87 11.37 0.47 8.30
C GLU A 87 9.96 0.85 7.87
N VAL A 88 9.03 -0.11 7.85
CA VAL A 88 7.61 0.16 7.52
C VAL A 88 6.98 1.07 8.56
N ILE A 89 7.17 0.79 9.85
CA ILE A 89 6.65 1.62 10.94
C ILE A 89 7.23 3.03 10.86
N ASN A 90 8.56 3.15 10.72
CA ASN A 90 9.22 4.45 10.63
C ASN A 90 8.78 5.27 9.40
N THR A 91 8.57 4.59 8.26
CA THR A 91 8.07 5.23 7.03
C THR A 91 6.63 5.68 7.21
N PHE A 92 5.79 4.85 7.83
CA PHE A 92 4.40 5.19 8.14
C PHE A 92 4.33 6.41 9.08
N ASP A 93 5.10 6.43 10.17
CA ASP A 93 5.15 7.56 11.10
C ASP A 93 5.61 8.84 10.41
N THR A 94 6.61 8.75 9.52
CA THR A 94 7.10 9.88 8.74
C THR A 94 6.05 10.39 7.75
N PHE A 95 5.33 9.47 7.09
CA PHE A 95 4.24 9.78 6.18
C PHE A 95 3.09 10.51 6.91
N MET A 96 2.67 9.98 8.07
CA MET A 96 1.54 10.51 8.83
C MET A 96 1.80 11.88 9.45
N LYS A 97 3.05 12.28 9.73
CA LYS A 97 3.38 13.61 10.28
C LYS A 97 2.91 14.79 9.43
N ASN A 98 2.85 14.64 8.11
CA ASN A 98 2.52 15.72 7.18
C ASN A 98 1.34 15.37 6.27
N VAL A 99 0.56 14.35 6.63
CA VAL A 99 -0.52 13.87 5.77
C VAL A 99 -1.72 14.82 5.82
N VAL A 100 -2.24 15.14 4.63
CA VAL A 100 -3.56 15.79 4.48
C VAL A 100 -4.50 14.74 3.93
N ILE A 101 -5.53 14.38 4.71
CA ILE A 101 -6.49 13.35 4.32
C ILE A 101 -7.68 14.01 3.63
N SER A 102 -7.86 13.70 2.33
CA SER A 102 -9.06 14.05 1.58
C SER A 102 -9.96 12.82 1.44
N THR A 103 -11.28 13.01 1.61
CA THR A 103 -12.26 11.92 1.51
C THR A 103 -13.26 12.18 0.41
N PHE A 104 -13.52 11.17 -0.41
CA PHE A 104 -14.52 11.19 -1.48
C PHE A 104 -15.48 10.03 -1.27
N LYS A 105 -16.78 10.28 -1.47
CA LYS A 105 -17.81 9.23 -1.47
C LYS A 105 -18.71 9.40 -2.69
N MET A 106 -19.16 8.28 -3.24
CA MET A 106 -20.13 8.24 -4.32
C MET A 106 -21.37 7.52 -3.81
N ASP A 107 -22.46 8.27 -3.63
CA ASP A 107 -23.74 7.70 -3.25
C ASP A 107 -24.49 7.28 -4.52
N SER A 108 -25.14 6.11 -4.51
CA SER A 108 -26.01 5.72 -5.62
C SER A 108 -27.24 6.65 -5.66
N GLU A 109 -27.77 6.93 -6.86
CA GLU A 109 -28.96 7.80 -6.99
C GLU A 109 -30.18 7.31 -6.19
N GLN A 110 -30.26 6.00 -5.93
CA GLN A 110 -31.38 5.38 -5.22
C GLN A 110 -31.35 5.64 -3.70
N ALA A 111 -30.20 5.98 -3.13
CA ALA A 111 -30.05 6.25 -1.69
C ALA A 111 -30.52 7.66 -1.26
N LYS A 112 -31.02 8.48 -2.21
CA LYS A 112 -31.53 9.84 -1.98
C LYS A 112 -33.06 9.92 -1.79
N LYS A 113 -33.77 8.79 -1.76
CA LYS A 113 -35.20 8.69 -1.44
C LYS A 113 -35.42 8.21 -0.02
#